data_AF-A0A820R1T9-F1
#
_entry.id   AF-A0A820R1T9-F1
#
_cell.length_a   1.000
_cell.length_b   1.000
_cell.length_c   1.000
_cell.angle_alpha   90.00
_cell.angle_beta   90.00
_cell.angle_gamma   90.00
#
_symmetry.space_group_name_H-M   'P 1'
#
loop_
_entity.id
_entity.type
_entity.pdbx_description
1 polymer ?
#
loop_
_entity_poly.entity_id
_entity_poly.type
_entity_poly.pdbx_seq_one_letter_code
_entity_poly.pdbx_strand_id
1 'polypeptide(L)'
;EENDEKDENEEDNKASLLETVAEYEAKRASTDPATAIQGDTSTGEEDEITKFHMAGKLFMYNAEQQQFVERGYGILKINENHDPSDWDRLQARISK
;
A
#
# COMPACT_ATOMS: atom_id res chain seq x y z
N GLU A 1 30.75 20.22 53.90
CA GLU A 1 31.05 19.99 52.49
C GLU A 1 30.22 18.80 52.07
N GLU A 2 29.06 19.02 51.45
CA GLU A 2 28.36 17.97 50.71
C GLU A 2 27.11 18.57 50.06
N ASN A 3 27.04 18.41 48.75
CA ASN A 3 25.87 18.40 47.85
C ASN A 3 26.12 19.25 46.59
N ASP A 4 27.04 18.77 45.74
CA ASP A 4 27.21 19.24 44.34
C ASP A 4 27.23 18.05 43.33
N GLU A 5 26.87 16.82 43.74
CA GLU A 5 26.93 15.63 42.86
C GLU A 5 25.57 15.15 42.32
N LYS A 6 24.48 15.92 42.56
CA LYS A 6 23.13 15.50 42.15
C LYS A 6 22.62 16.08 40.83
N ASP A 7 23.28 17.09 40.26
CA ASP A 7 22.84 17.70 38.99
C ASP A 7 23.40 16.98 37.75
N GLU A 8 24.63 16.46 37.79
CA GLU A 8 25.29 15.86 36.61
C GLU A 8 24.57 14.59 36.12
N ASN A 9 24.10 13.75 37.05
CA ASN A 9 23.40 12.51 36.71
C ASN A 9 22.03 12.75 36.06
N GLU A 10 21.31 13.83 36.40
CA GLU A 10 20.01 14.13 35.78
C GLU A 10 20.16 14.68 34.36
N GLU A 11 21.20 15.51 34.12
CA GLU A 11 21.52 16.00 32.79
C GLU A 11 21.97 14.88 31.84
N ASP A 12 22.80 13.94 32.32
CA ASP A 12 23.27 12.79 31.54
C ASP A 12 22.13 11.84 31.15
N ASN A 13 21.19 11.58 32.08
CA ASN A 13 20.00 10.77 31.79
C ASN A 13 19.05 11.47 30.80
N LYS A 14 18.92 12.80 30.88
CA LYS A 14 18.15 13.59 29.93
C LYS A 14 18.79 13.61 28.54
N ALA A 15 20.12 13.70 28.47
CA ALA A 15 20.86 13.61 27.22
C ALA A 15 20.67 12.24 26.55
N SER A 16 20.76 11.16 27.32
CA SER A 16 20.50 9.79 26.83
C SER A 16 19.07 9.59 26.33
N LEU A 17 18.07 10.18 27.02
CA LEU A 17 16.68 10.16 26.58
C LEU A 17 16.48 10.91 25.27
N LEU A 18 17.10 12.09 25.13
CA LEU A 18 17.03 12.91 23.91
C LEU A 18 17.69 12.21 22.72
N GLU A 19 18.83 11.55 22.93
CA GLU A 19 19.49 10.72 21.91
C GLU A 19 18.59 9.55 21.47
N THR A 20 17.95 8.88 22.43
CA THR A 20 17.01 7.79 22.15
C THR A 20 15.78 8.27 21.37
N VAL A 21 15.24 9.45 21.71
CA VAL A 21 14.13 10.08 20.98
C VAL A 21 14.57 10.45 19.57
N ALA A 22 15.74 11.04 19.40
CA ALA A 22 16.27 11.39 18.09
C ALA A 22 16.48 10.15 17.20
N GLU A 23 17.00 9.05 17.76
CA GLU A 23 17.09 7.77 17.04
C GLU A 23 15.70 7.22 16.66
N TYR A 24 14.73 7.30 17.56
CA TYR A 24 13.36 6.85 17.30
C TYR A 24 12.69 7.68 16.21
N GLU A 25 12.85 9.01 16.26
CA GLU A 25 12.34 9.92 15.24
C GLU A 25 13.03 9.70 13.89
N ALA A 26 14.34 9.43 13.87
CA ALA A 26 15.07 9.10 12.65
C ALA A 26 14.63 7.75 12.03
N LYS A 27 14.44 6.70 12.85
CA LYS A 27 13.91 5.40 12.41
C LYS A 27 12.45 5.50 11.95
N ARG A 28 11.66 6.36 12.59
CA ARG A 28 10.28 6.65 12.15
C ARG A 28 10.29 7.39 10.82
N ALA A 29 11.13 8.40 10.65
CA ALA A 29 11.26 9.15 9.40
C ALA A 29 11.72 8.26 8.23
N SER A 30 12.61 7.29 8.47
CA SER A 30 13.02 6.32 7.43
C SER A 30 11.95 5.30 7.07
N THR A 31 10.96 5.10 7.94
CA THR A 31 9.90 4.09 7.81
C THR A 31 8.51 4.74 7.61
N ASP A 32 8.44 6.06 7.45
CA ASP A 32 7.16 6.76 7.35
C ASP A 32 6.52 6.42 5.99
N PRO A 33 5.28 5.87 5.96
CA PRO A 33 4.53 5.67 4.73
C PRO A 33 4.27 6.96 3.94
N ALA A 34 4.53 8.14 4.52
CA ALA A 34 4.50 9.43 3.85
C ALA A 34 5.76 9.75 3.02
N THR A 35 6.77 8.87 3.01
CA THR A 35 7.84 8.93 1.99
C THR A 35 7.16 8.74 0.65
N ALA A 36 6.85 9.84 -0.03
CA ALA A 36 6.16 9.85 -1.31
C ALA A 36 6.91 8.89 -2.24
N ILE A 37 6.25 7.81 -2.63
CA ILE A 37 6.74 6.92 -3.66
C ILE A 37 6.88 7.78 -4.91
N GLN A 38 8.11 8.24 -5.20
CA GLN A 38 8.41 8.98 -6.41
C GLN A 38 8.35 7.98 -7.57
N GLY A 39 7.23 7.96 -8.27
CA GLY A 39 7.02 7.16 -9.47
C GLY A 39 5.74 7.57 -10.18
N ASP A 40 5.79 7.64 -11.50
CA ASP A 40 4.59 7.81 -12.32
C ASP A 40 3.77 6.53 -12.21
N THR A 41 2.59 6.63 -11.59
CA THR A 41 1.68 5.50 -11.48
C THR A 41 0.84 5.45 -12.75
N SER A 42 1.17 4.54 -13.67
CA SER A 42 0.33 4.22 -14.81
C SER A 42 -0.52 2.98 -14.50
N THR A 43 -1.72 2.92 -15.07
CA THR A 43 -2.60 1.76 -14.93
C THR A 43 -2.35 0.69 -16.00
N GLY A 44 -1.60 1.03 -17.05
CA GLY A 44 -1.43 0.20 -18.24
C GLY A 44 -2.70 0.09 -19.12
N GLU A 45 -3.74 0.86 -18.80
CA GLU A 45 -5.04 0.87 -19.50
C GLU A 45 -5.28 2.21 -20.23
N GLU A 46 -4.26 3.06 -20.35
CA GLU A 46 -4.40 4.44 -20.85
C GLU A 46 -4.77 4.50 -22.33
N ASP A 47 -4.40 3.47 -23.10
CA ASP A 47 -4.68 3.33 -24.53
C ASP A 47 -5.93 2.45 -24.81
N GLU A 48 -6.76 2.16 -23.81
CA GLU A 48 -7.96 1.33 -23.96
C GLU A 48 -9.25 2.12 -23.69
N ILE A 49 -10.34 1.78 -24.39
CA ILE A 49 -11.66 2.38 -24.17
C ILE A 49 -12.53 1.42 -23.35
N THR A 50 -12.97 1.83 -22.16
CA THR A 50 -13.96 1.07 -21.39
C THR A 50 -15.33 1.09 -22.09
N LYS A 51 -15.77 -0.07 -22.57
CA LYS A 51 -17.10 -0.26 -23.19
C LYS A 51 -18.18 -0.60 -22.17
N PHE A 52 -17.78 -1.26 -21.08
CA PHE A 52 -18.69 -1.72 -20.04
C PHE A 52 -18.00 -1.68 -18.68
N HIS A 53 -18.74 -1.30 -17.63
CA HIS A 53 -18.30 -1.51 -16.26
C HIS A 53 -19.48 -1.77 -15.32
N MET A 54 -19.27 -2.62 -14.31
CA MET A 54 -20.25 -2.89 -13.26
C MET A 54 -19.59 -3.30 -11.95
N ALA A 55 -20.27 -3.09 -10.83
CA ALA A 55 -19.88 -3.67 -9.57
C ALA A 55 -20.31 -5.14 -9.50
N GLY A 56 -19.43 -6.01 -9.00
CA GLY A 56 -19.70 -7.43 -8.89
C GLY A 56 -18.76 -8.16 -7.94
N LYS A 57 -19.12 -9.40 -7.61
CA LYS A 57 -18.31 -10.30 -6.79
C LYS A 57 -17.72 -11.39 -7.68
N LEU A 58 -16.41 -11.58 -7.60
CA LEU A 58 -15.70 -12.60 -8.38
C LEU A 58 -15.55 -13.88 -7.57
N PHE A 59 -15.92 -15.00 -8.18
CA PHE A 59 -15.70 -16.34 -7.64
C PHE A 59 -14.78 -17.12 -8.58
N MET A 60 -13.87 -17.90 -8.01
CA MET A 60 -13.03 -18.84 -8.75
C MET A 60 -13.36 -20.26 -8.32
N TYR A 61 -13.52 -21.15 -9.30
CA TYR A 61 -13.79 -22.55 -9.01
C TYR A 61 -12.51 -23.26 -8.57
N ASN A 62 -12.54 -23.86 -7.39
CA ASN A 62 -11.51 -24.77 -6.89
C ASN A 62 -11.89 -26.20 -7.27
N ALA A 63 -11.13 -26.83 -8.16
CA ALA A 63 -11.41 -28.18 -8.66
C ALA A 63 -11.15 -29.27 -7.60
N GLU A 64 -10.18 -29.09 -6.71
CA GLU A 64 -9.86 -30.06 -5.65
C GLU A 64 -10.98 -30.15 -4.61
N GLN A 65 -11.53 -29.00 -4.25
CA GLN A 65 -12.62 -28.89 -3.25
C GLN A 65 -14.02 -28.89 -3.89
N GLN A 66 -14.09 -28.93 -5.22
CA GLN A 66 -15.32 -28.86 -6.02
C GLN A 66 -16.27 -27.73 -5.59
N GLN A 67 -15.72 -26.54 -5.31
CA GLN A 67 -16.49 -25.40 -4.81
C GLN A 67 -16.01 -24.07 -5.38
N PHE A 68 -16.89 -23.08 -5.36
CA PHE A 68 -16.55 -21.69 -5.70
C PHE A 68 -16.00 -20.96 -4.47
N VAL A 69 -14.81 -20.37 -4.62
CA VAL A 69 -14.16 -19.55 -3.60
C VAL A 69 -14.28 -18.08 -3.98
N GLU A 70 -14.76 -17.25 -3.05
CA GLU A 70 -14.84 -15.80 -3.24
C GLU A 70 -13.43 -15.20 -3.34
N ARG A 71 -13.17 -14.45 -4.42
CA ARG A 71 -11.90 -13.73 -4.61
C ARG A 71 -11.99 -12.27 -4.17
N GLY A 72 -13.18 -11.69 -4.25
CA GLY A 72 -13.53 -10.40 -3.66
C GLY A 72 -14.58 -9.65 -4.47
N TYR A 73 -14.88 -8.43 -4.03
CA TYR A 73 -15.86 -7.54 -4.62
C TYR A 73 -15.19 -6.31 -5.23
N GLY A 74 -15.67 -5.87 -6.40
CA GLY A 74 -15.06 -4.74 -7.09
C GLY A 74 -15.71 -4.42 -8.43
N ILE A 75 -15.03 -3.60 -9.24
CA ILE A 75 -15.52 -3.21 -10.56
C ILE A 75 -14.94 -4.16 -11.60
N LEU A 76 -15.84 -4.80 -12.35
CA LEU A 76 -15.53 -5.52 -13.57
C LEU A 76 -15.67 -4.56 -14.75
N LYS A 77 -14.71 -4.57 -15.66
CA LYS A 77 -14.66 -3.72 -16.85
C LYS A 77 -14.33 -4.53 -18.09
N ILE A 78 -14.93 -4.17 -19.22
CA ILE A 78 -14.50 -4.64 -20.55
C ILE A 78 -13.91 -3.43 -21.27
N ASN A 79 -12.65 -3.58 -21.67
CA ASN A 79 -11.89 -2.57 -22.38
C ASN A 79 -11.64 -3.05 -23.82
N GLU A 80 -11.92 -2.19 -24.79
CA GLU A 80 -11.58 -2.38 -26.20
C GLU A 80 -10.22 -1.71 -26.48
N ASN A 81 -9.33 -2.45 -27.14
CA ASN A 81 -8.06 -1.91 -27.60
C ASN A 81 -8.28 -1.11 -28.90
N HIS A 82 -7.49 -0.06 -29.12
CA HIS A 82 -7.46 0.66 -30.39
C HIS A 82 -6.98 -0.21 -31.56
N ASP A 83 -6.20 -1.26 -31.31
CA ASP A 83 -5.81 -2.23 -32.33
C ASP A 83 -6.96 -3.22 -32.58
N PRO A 84 -7.61 -3.19 -33.76
CA PRO A 84 -8.70 -4.11 -34.07
C PRO A 84 -8.26 -5.57 -34.26
N SER A 85 -6.96 -5.85 -34.27
CA SER A 85 -6.43 -7.21 -34.25
C SER A 85 -6.29 -7.79 -32.84
N ASP A 86 -6.38 -6.96 -31.81
CA ASP A 86 -6.42 -7.39 -30.42
C ASP A 86 -7.87 -7.60 -29.96
N TRP A 87 -8.06 -8.48 -28.99
CA TRP A 87 -9.37 -8.86 -28.49
C TRP A 87 -9.74 -8.03 -27.25
N ASP A 88 -11.02 -7.71 -27.09
CA ASP A 88 -11.55 -7.01 -25.91
C ASP A 88 -11.27 -7.78 -24.63
N ARG A 89 -10.66 -7.12 -23.64
CA ARG A 89 -10.22 -7.77 -22.41
C ARG A 89 -11.19 -7.52 -21.27
N LEU A 90 -11.58 -8.59 -20.58
CA LEU A 90 -12.26 -8.49 -19.29
C LEU A 90 -11.22 -8.28 -18.18
N GLN A 91 -11.35 -7.18 -17.47
CA GLN A 91 -10.50 -6.82 -16.35
C GLN A 91 -11.36 -6.66 -15.09
N ALA A 92 -10.87 -7.15 -13.96
CA ALA A 92 -11.54 -6.99 -12.66
C ALA A 92 -10.57 -6.41 -11.65
N ARG A 93 -10.93 -5.26 -11.07
CA ARG A 93 -10.20 -4.69 -9.93
C ARG A 93 -10.96 -5.02 -8.67
N ILE A 94 -10.36 -5.87 -7.85
CA ILE A 94 -10.91 -6.31 -6.57
C ILE A 94 -10.38 -5.38 -5.49
N SER A 95 -11.28 -4.74 -4.74
CA SER A 95 -10.90 -4.00 -3.55
C SER A 95 -10.48 -4.99 -2.46
N LYS A 96 -9.30 -4.77 -1.85
CA LYS A 96 -8.87 -5.49 -0.64
C LYS A 96 -9.55 -4.93 0.60
#